data_AF-A0AAW8AMZ0-F1
#
_entry.id   AF-A0AAW8AMZ0-F1
#
_cell.length_a   1.000
_cell.length_b   1.000
_cell.length_c   1.000
_cell.angle_alpha   90.00
_cell.angle_beta   90.00
_cell.angle_gamma   90.00
#
_symmetry.space_group_name_H-M   'P 1'
#
loop_
_entity.id
_entity.type
_entity.pdbx_description
1 polymer ?
#
loop_
_entity_poly.entity_id
_entity_poly.type
_entity_poly.pdbx_seq_one_letter_code
_entity_poly.pdbx_strand_id
1 'polypeptide(L)'
;SLTELTQVGRDILAKNSVADVLEYLGAGENSAFPAGAPIPWPSDIVPSGYVLMQGQAFDKSAYPKLAVAYPSGVLPDMRGWTIKGKPASGRAVLSQEQDGIKSHTHSASASGTDLGTKTTSSFDYG
;
A
#
# COMPACT_ATOMS: atom_id res chain seq x y z
N SER A 1 46.67 -0.20 19.11
CA SER A 1 46.27 0.86 20.06
C SER A 1 44.85 1.32 19.75
N LEU A 2 44.04 1.84 20.69
CA LEU A 2 42.71 2.42 20.37
C LEU A 2 42.78 3.54 19.29
N THR A 3 43.99 4.03 18.99
CA THR A 3 44.29 4.94 17.88
C THR A 3 44.23 4.32 16.48
N GLU A 4 44.14 2.99 16.34
CA GLU A 4 44.03 2.29 15.04
C GLU A 4 42.58 1.96 14.66
N LEU A 5 41.63 2.18 15.57
CA LEU A 5 40.21 1.97 15.29
C LEU A 5 39.60 3.16 14.56
N THR A 6 38.65 2.88 13.68
CA THR A 6 37.77 3.91 13.11
C THR A 6 36.90 4.52 14.20
N GLN A 7 36.31 5.70 13.94
CA GLN A 7 35.36 6.33 14.86
C GLN A 7 34.19 5.37 15.16
N VAL A 8 33.68 4.68 14.14
CA VAL A 8 32.63 3.66 14.29
C VAL A 8 33.07 2.54 15.24
N GLY A 9 34.30 2.05 15.11
CA GLY A 9 34.84 1.01 16.00
C GLY A 9 34.93 1.46 17.47
N ARG A 10 35.31 2.72 17.72
CA ARG A 10 35.32 3.29 19.08
C ARG A 10 33.91 3.47 19.63
N ASP A 11 32.98 3.96 18.81
CA ASP A 11 31.60 4.22 19.23
C ASP A 11 30.86 2.93 19.60
N ILE A 12 31.10 1.83 18.86
CA ILE A 12 30.54 0.51 19.17
C ILE A 12 31.09 -0.03 20.49
N LEU A 13 32.40 0.04 20.70
CA LEU A 13 33.03 -0.44 21.95
C LEU A 13 32.62 0.36 23.19
N ALA A 14 32.20 1.61 23.01
CA ALA A 14 31.73 2.47 24.09
C ALA A 14 30.26 2.24 24.47
N LYS A 15 29.53 1.37 23.77
CA LYS A 15 28.13 1.06 24.11
C LYS A 15 28.06 0.06 25.27
N ASN A 16 27.06 0.26 26.13
CA ASN A 16 26.88 -0.54 27.36
C ASN A 16 25.94 -1.75 27.17
N SER A 17 25.29 -1.86 26.02
CA SER A 17 24.38 -2.96 25.71
C SER A 17 24.32 -3.25 24.21
N VAL A 18 23.87 -4.45 23.86
CA VAL A 18 23.60 -4.83 22.46
C VAL A 18 22.49 -3.95 21.87
N ALA A 19 21.50 -3.54 22.66
CA ALA A 19 20.44 -2.65 22.21
C ALA A 19 20.98 -1.29 21.77
N ASP A 20 21.92 -0.71 22.54
CA ASP A 20 22.55 0.57 22.20
C ASP A 20 23.43 0.48 20.95
N VAL A 21 24.08 -0.68 20.72
CA VAL A 21 24.82 -0.95 19.48
C VAL A 21 23.87 -1.03 18.30
N LEU A 22 22.76 -1.75 18.43
CA LEU A 22 21.76 -1.89 17.37
C LEU A 22 21.10 -0.55 17.03
N GLU A 23 20.78 0.27 18.03
CA GLU A 23 20.23 1.61 17.82
C GLU A 23 21.24 2.52 17.09
N TYR A 24 22.52 2.49 17.49
CA TYR A 24 23.58 3.24 16.81
C TYR A 24 23.75 2.83 15.34
N LEU A 25 23.45 1.57 15.01
CA LEU A 25 23.49 1.04 13.64
C LEU A 25 22.16 1.18 12.88
N GLY A 26 21.11 1.75 13.49
CA GLY A 26 19.77 1.87 12.88
C GLY A 26 19.02 0.54 12.74
N ALA A 27 19.48 -0.50 13.43
CA ALA A 27 18.90 -1.85 13.46
C ALA A 27 18.14 -2.13 14.77
N GLY A 28 17.93 -1.10 15.59
CA GLY A 28 17.19 -1.16 16.86
C GLY A 28 15.68 -1.18 16.68
N GLU A 29 14.96 -0.95 17.78
CA GLU A 29 13.48 -0.88 17.79
C GLU A 29 12.94 0.27 16.93
N ASN A 30 13.73 1.33 16.73
CA ASN A 30 13.40 2.47 15.89
C ASN A 30 13.98 2.37 14.47
N SER A 31 14.06 1.15 13.92
CA SER A 31 14.53 0.98 12.53
C SER A 31 13.76 1.90 11.59
N ALA A 32 14.46 2.48 10.60
CA ALA A 32 13.89 3.37 9.60
C ALA A 32 12.69 2.74 8.85
N PHE A 33 12.60 1.40 8.85
CA PHE A 33 11.46 0.67 8.34
C PHE A 33 11.01 -0.42 9.34
N PRO A 34 9.99 -0.16 10.18
CA PRO A 34 9.62 -1.07 11.26
C PRO A 34 8.92 -2.34 10.73
N ALA A 35 9.02 -3.43 11.51
CA ALA A 35 8.32 -4.67 11.21
C ALA A 35 6.81 -4.44 11.12
N GLY A 36 6.19 -4.96 10.06
CA GLY A 36 4.77 -4.77 9.77
C GLY A 36 4.44 -3.59 8.85
N ALA A 37 5.39 -2.71 8.52
CA ALA A 37 5.17 -1.74 7.45
C ALA A 37 5.13 -2.47 6.07
N PRO A 38 4.14 -2.19 5.21
CA PRO A 38 4.07 -2.79 3.87
C PRO A 38 5.18 -2.22 2.96
N ILE A 39 5.88 -3.10 2.25
CA ILE A 39 6.97 -2.72 1.32
C ILE A 39 6.51 -3.00 -0.11
N PRO A 40 6.47 -2.00 -1.02
CA PRO A 40 6.30 -2.25 -2.43
C PRO A 40 7.57 -2.92 -2.97
N TRP A 41 7.43 -4.11 -3.56
CA TRP A 41 8.55 -4.91 -4.02
C TRP A 41 8.44 -5.17 -5.54
N PRO A 42 9.52 -4.95 -6.33
CA PRO A 42 9.44 -4.96 -7.80
C PRO A 42 9.66 -6.35 -8.44
N SER A 43 9.69 -7.43 -7.67
CA SER A 43 9.93 -8.80 -8.17
C SER A 43 8.92 -9.77 -7.59
N ASP A 44 8.58 -10.83 -8.34
CA ASP A 44 7.74 -11.93 -7.85
C ASP A 44 8.47 -12.83 -6.83
N ILE A 45 9.80 -12.70 -6.73
CA ILE A 45 10.60 -13.44 -5.75
C ILE A 45 10.68 -12.63 -4.46
N VAL A 46 10.02 -13.13 -3.41
CA VAL A 46 10.06 -12.52 -2.07
C VAL A 46 11.42 -12.79 -1.42
N PRO A 47 12.14 -11.75 -0.94
CA PRO A 47 13.42 -11.94 -0.27
C PRO A 47 13.27 -12.73 1.04
N SER A 48 14.34 -13.45 1.43
CA SER A 48 14.37 -14.17 2.71
C SER A 48 14.11 -13.22 3.89
N GLY A 49 13.29 -13.65 4.84
CA GLY A 49 12.88 -12.84 6.00
C GLY A 49 11.67 -11.94 5.75
N TYR A 50 11.15 -11.89 4.53
CA TYR A 50 9.93 -11.16 4.18
C TYR A 50 8.80 -12.12 3.81
N VAL A 51 7.57 -11.60 3.76
CA VAL A 51 6.39 -12.36 3.39
C VAL A 51 5.48 -11.51 2.52
N LEU A 52 4.86 -12.12 1.51
CA LEU A 52 3.81 -11.47 0.72
C LEU A 52 2.58 -11.23 1.60
N MET A 53 1.96 -10.06 1.49
CA MET A 53 0.76 -9.70 2.27
C MET A 53 -0.52 -10.13 1.53
N GLN A 54 -1.05 -11.32 1.86
CA GLN A 54 -2.12 -11.99 1.13
C GLN A 54 -3.26 -12.50 2.03
N GLY A 55 -3.48 -11.87 3.18
CA GLY A 55 -4.60 -12.23 4.07
C GLY A 55 -4.32 -13.38 5.05
N GLN A 56 -3.08 -13.86 5.12
CA GLN A 56 -2.72 -15.04 5.90
C GLN A 56 -2.56 -14.77 7.40
N ALA A 57 -2.86 -15.80 8.21
CA ALA A 57 -2.55 -15.81 9.62
C ALA A 57 -1.04 -16.04 9.88
N PHE A 58 -0.55 -15.60 11.04
CA PHE A 58 0.81 -15.85 11.51
C PHE A 58 0.85 -16.16 13.02
N ASP A 59 1.91 -16.83 13.46
CA ASP A 59 2.15 -17.10 14.86
C ASP A 59 2.69 -15.84 15.57
N LYS A 60 1.88 -15.28 16.48
CA LYS A 60 2.23 -14.08 17.23
C LYS A 60 3.39 -14.29 18.21
N SER A 61 3.56 -15.49 18.73
CA SER A 61 4.67 -15.82 19.64
C SER A 61 5.99 -15.95 18.89
N ALA A 62 5.95 -16.47 17.66
CA ALA A 62 7.12 -16.51 16.79
C ALA A 62 7.50 -15.12 16.24
N TYR A 63 6.51 -14.25 15.98
CA TYR A 63 6.71 -12.93 15.38
C TYR A 63 6.16 -11.79 16.27
N PRO A 64 6.74 -11.54 17.46
CA PRO A 64 6.19 -10.60 18.43
C PRO A 64 6.17 -9.15 17.91
N LYS A 65 7.20 -8.72 17.17
CA LYS A 65 7.23 -7.38 16.56
C LYS A 65 6.13 -7.20 15.51
N LEU A 66 5.87 -8.24 14.71
CA LEU A 66 4.77 -8.22 13.74
C LEU A 66 3.39 -8.22 14.45
N ALA A 67 3.28 -8.91 15.58
CA ALA A 67 2.08 -8.93 16.40
C ALA A 67 1.75 -7.57 17.03
N VAL A 68 2.75 -6.71 17.28
CA VAL A 68 2.52 -5.32 17.68
C VAL A 68 1.82 -4.54 16.56
N ALA A 69 2.26 -4.71 15.31
CA ALA A 69 1.64 -4.05 14.15
C ALA A 69 0.27 -4.64 13.79
N TYR A 70 0.12 -5.96 13.90
CA TYR A 70 -1.09 -6.70 13.55
C TYR A 70 -1.57 -7.61 14.71
N PRO A 71 -2.24 -7.05 15.74
CA PRO A 71 -2.64 -7.81 16.94
C PRO A 71 -3.61 -8.96 16.69
N SER A 72 -4.34 -8.90 15.57
CA SER A 72 -5.22 -9.99 15.10
C SER A 72 -4.46 -11.28 14.83
N GLY A 73 -3.14 -11.22 14.57
CA GLY A 73 -2.37 -12.36 14.06
C GLY A 73 -2.65 -12.65 12.59
N VAL A 74 -3.22 -11.69 11.85
CA VAL A 74 -3.56 -11.83 10.43
C VAL A 74 -3.02 -10.62 9.67
N LEU A 75 -2.26 -10.88 8.61
CA LEU A 75 -1.81 -9.84 7.68
C LEU A 75 -2.96 -9.40 6.78
N PRO A 76 -3.07 -8.11 6.42
CA PRO A 76 -4.05 -7.71 5.40
C PRO A 76 -3.68 -8.33 4.04
N ASP A 77 -4.69 -8.61 3.23
CA ASP A 77 -4.48 -8.89 1.80
C ASP A 77 -4.33 -7.56 1.06
N MET A 78 -3.14 -7.30 0.52
CA MET A 78 -2.80 -6.06 -0.16
C MET A 78 -2.87 -6.18 -1.69
N ARG A 79 -3.19 -7.36 -2.23
CA ARG A 79 -3.29 -7.55 -3.68
C ARG A 79 -4.46 -6.74 -4.24
N GLY A 80 -4.18 -5.92 -5.26
CA GLY A 80 -5.19 -5.03 -5.86
C GLY A 80 -5.55 -3.81 -5.02
N TRP A 81 -4.92 -3.60 -3.86
CA TRP A 81 -5.20 -2.46 -2.97
C TRP A 81 -4.15 -1.35 -3.09
N THR A 82 -4.60 -0.10 -3.00
CA THR A 82 -3.73 1.07 -2.85
C THR A 82 -3.76 1.56 -1.40
N ILE A 83 -2.59 1.91 -0.85
CA ILE A 83 -2.51 2.46 0.50
C ILE A 83 -3.05 3.90 0.49
N LYS A 84 -4.05 4.15 1.34
CA LYS A 84 -4.63 5.47 1.59
C LYS A 84 -4.43 5.83 3.06
N GLY A 85 -3.94 7.04 3.32
CA GLY A 85 -3.80 7.56 4.69
C GLY A 85 -5.15 7.52 5.41
N LYS A 86 -5.16 7.04 6.66
CA LYS A 86 -6.38 7.01 7.47
C LYS A 86 -6.90 8.45 7.65
N PRO A 87 -8.14 8.76 7.27
CA PRO A 87 -8.71 10.07 7.54
C PRO A 87 -8.79 10.32 9.05
N ALA A 88 -8.86 11.59 9.44
CA ALA A 88 -8.96 11.98 10.85
C ALA A 88 -10.14 11.32 11.57
N SER A 89 -11.25 11.08 10.86
CA SER A 89 -12.46 10.46 11.39
C SER A 89 -13.18 9.62 10.32
N GLY A 90 -14.22 8.88 10.73
CA GLY A 90 -15.11 8.14 9.83
C GLY A 90 -14.58 6.78 9.34
N ARG A 91 -13.31 6.43 9.61
CA ARG A 91 -12.70 5.16 9.21
C ARG A 91 -11.73 4.60 10.26
N ALA A 92 -11.70 3.27 10.36
CA ALA A 92 -10.72 2.53 11.15
C ALA A 92 -9.43 2.26 10.34
N VAL A 93 -8.30 2.10 11.02
CA VAL A 93 -7.05 1.60 10.40
C VAL A 93 -7.33 0.20 9.83
N LEU A 94 -6.73 -0.13 8.68
CA LEU A 94 -6.95 -1.38 7.92
C LEU A 94 -8.37 -1.58 7.35
N SER A 95 -9.27 -0.61 7.44
CA SER A 95 -10.57 -0.70 6.74
C SER A 95 -10.41 -0.50 5.23
N GLN A 96 -11.09 -1.33 4.44
CA GLN A 96 -11.09 -1.26 2.98
C GLN A 96 -12.13 -0.25 2.45
N GLU A 97 -11.86 0.33 1.29
CA GLU A 97 -12.75 1.27 0.57
C GLU A 97 -12.76 0.88 -0.90
N GLN A 98 -13.93 0.51 -1.42
CA GLN A 98 -14.06 0.26 -2.86
C GLN A 98 -13.84 1.55 -3.65
N ASP A 99 -13.51 1.41 -4.93
CA ASP A 99 -13.44 2.55 -5.84
C ASP A 99 -14.82 3.24 -5.97
N GLY A 100 -14.79 4.51 -6.34
CA GLY A 100 -16.00 5.30 -6.46
C GLY A 100 -15.77 6.49 -7.37
N ILE A 101 -16.68 6.65 -8.34
CA ILE A 101 -16.70 7.83 -9.20
C ILE A 101 -17.43 8.94 -8.47
N LYS A 102 -16.81 10.12 -8.37
CA LYS A 102 -17.45 11.29 -7.77
C LYS A 102 -18.71 11.65 -8.57
N SER A 103 -19.78 12.02 -7.85
CA SER A 103 -21.00 12.54 -8.48
C SER A 103 -20.67 13.69 -9.44
N HIS A 104 -21.17 13.58 -10.67
CA HIS A 104 -20.98 14.56 -11.72
C HIS A 104 -22.14 14.50 -12.72
N THR A 105 -22.29 15.56 -13.51
CA THR A 105 -23.26 15.67 -14.60
C THR A 105 -22.57 16.10 -15.89
N HIS A 106 -23.21 15.88 -17.02
CA HIS A 106 -22.75 16.33 -18.33
C HIS A 106 -23.81 17.23 -18.96
N SER A 107 -23.39 18.30 -19.63
CA SER A 107 -24.22 18.94 -20.64
C SER A 107 -24.09 18.16 -21.95
N ALA A 108 -25.19 18.08 -22.71
CA ALA A 108 -25.20 17.46 -24.02
C ALA A 108 -26.12 18.25 -24.94
N SER A 109 -25.76 18.34 -26.22
CA SER A 109 -26.58 18.92 -27.27
C SER A 109 -26.49 18.04 -28.52
N ALA A 110 -27.50 18.15 -29.39
CA ALA A 110 -27.52 17.51 -30.70
C ALA A 110 -27.75 18.58 -31.77
N SER A 111 -27.07 18.45 -32.92
CA SER A 111 -27.34 19.32 -34.07
C SER A 111 -28.66 18.94 -34.73
N GLY A 112 -29.44 19.94 -35.13
CA GLY A 112 -30.59 19.71 -36.00
C GLY A 112 -30.12 19.07 -37.31
N THR A 113 -30.87 18.07 -37.80
CA THR A 113 -30.60 17.41 -39.08
C THR A 113 -31.85 17.54 -39.95
N ASP A 114 -31.70 18.16 -41.12
CA ASP A 114 -32.73 18.16 -42.15
C ASP A 114 -32.66 16.84 -42.94
N LEU A 115 -33.76 16.08 -42.96
CA LEU A 115 -33.85 14.79 -43.67
C LEU A 115 -34.22 14.95 -45.15
N GLY A 116 -34.50 16.18 -45.57
CA GLY A 116 -34.95 16.53 -46.90
C GLY A 116 -36.36 16.03 -47.22
N THR A 117 -36.78 16.21 -48.46
CA THR A 117 -38.06 15.74 -48.98
C THR A 117 -37.92 14.36 -49.63
N LYS A 118 -38.91 13.49 -49.47
CA LYS A 118 -39.00 12.21 -50.17
C LYS A 118 -40.21 12.22 -51.11
N THR A 119 -40.01 11.77 -52.34
CA THR A 119 -41.10 11.50 -53.28
C THR A 119 -41.61 10.08 -53.10
N THR A 120 -42.93 9.89 -53.15
CA THR A 120 -43.54 8.57 -53.13
C THR A 120 -43.40 7.87 -54.49
N SER A 121 -43.54 6.55 -54.50
CA SER A 121 -43.71 5.81 -55.76
C SER A 121 -44.98 6.27 -56.49
N SER A 122 -44.97 6.18 -57.83
CA SER A 122 -46.16 6.43 -58.65
C SER A 122 -47.19 5.30 -58.47
N PHE A 123 -48.48 5.64 -58.50
CA PHE A 123 -49.58 4.69 -58.58
C PHE A 123 -50.41 5.01 -59.82
N ASP A 124 -50.61 4.02 -60.68
CA ASP A 124 -51.36 4.11 -61.94
C ASP A 124 -52.70 3.39 -61.79
N TYR A 125 -53.80 4.07 -62.16
CA TYR A 125 -55.16 3.53 -62.06
C TYR A 125 -55.62 2.84 -63.35
N GLY A 126 -54.88 2.96 -64.46
CA GLY A 126 -55.33 2.57 -65.80
C GLY A 126 -56.17 3.64 -66.49
#